data_AF-A0A965C842-F1
#
_entry.id   AF-A0A965C842-F1
#
_cell.length_a   1.000
_cell.length_b   1.000
_cell.length_c   1.000
_cell.angle_alpha   90.00
_cell.angle_beta   90.00
_cell.angle_gamma   90.00
#
_symmetry.space_group_name_H-M   'P 1'
#
loop_
_entity.id
_entity.type
_entity.pdbx_description
1 polymer ?
#
loop_
_entity_poly.entity_id
_entity_poly.type
_entity_poly.pdbx_seq_one_letter_code
_entity_poly.pdbx_strand_id
1 'polypeptide(L)'
;MLSTYHTHIAERAAVGLPPLPLNAEQVASLVELLKVTPASSSDAAELVDLLENRIPAGVDQAAYVKAAFLADVAKGVAKSALVSPHHAVKLLGTMLGGYNVQALVALLDSTDSALAAAAVNALSHTILMFDAYHDVASKMKAGNTHAKKLIESWAAGEWFTSRPKLADEIRVVVFKVAGETNTDDLSPAQEAWSRPDIPQHAKAMLVNKMPEALSVIESLKAKHGLPLAYVGDVVGTGSSRKSAINSLQWYMGDDIPNIPNKRTGGVVIGGKIAPIFFNTAEDSGAFPIQCDVSKLGTGDIIVIR
;
A
#
# COMPACT_ATOMS: atom_id res chain seq x y z
N MET A 1 -9.38 -23.93 2.45
CA MET A 1 -8.94 -22.53 2.21
C MET A 1 -8.00 -22.47 1.01
N LEU A 2 -6.79 -23.06 1.06
CA LEU A 2 -5.81 -22.99 -0.04
C LEU A 2 -6.36 -23.42 -1.41
N SER A 3 -6.99 -24.60 -1.51
CA SER A 3 -7.58 -25.04 -2.78
C SER A 3 -8.61 -24.04 -3.36
N THR A 4 -9.51 -23.51 -2.54
CA THR A 4 -10.47 -22.46 -2.97
C THR A 4 -9.76 -21.17 -3.38
N TYR A 5 -8.69 -20.81 -2.66
CA TYR A 5 -7.88 -19.63 -2.98
C TYR A 5 -7.11 -19.81 -4.31
N HIS A 6 -6.58 -21.00 -4.59
CA HIS A 6 -5.94 -21.34 -5.86
C HIS A 6 -6.92 -21.27 -7.04
N THR A 7 -8.15 -21.76 -6.86
CA THR A 7 -9.21 -21.59 -7.87
C THR A 7 -9.46 -20.11 -8.15
N HIS A 8 -9.61 -19.29 -7.11
CA HIS A 8 -9.81 -17.84 -7.26
C HIS A 8 -8.63 -17.14 -7.96
N ILE A 9 -7.38 -17.53 -7.64
CA ILE A 9 -6.20 -17.04 -8.35
C ILE A 9 -6.31 -17.35 -9.85
N ALA A 10 -6.66 -18.58 -10.21
CA ALA A 10 -6.79 -18.99 -11.60
C ALA A 10 -7.90 -18.23 -12.34
N GLU A 11 -9.06 -18.05 -11.69
CA GLU A 11 -10.19 -17.28 -12.23
C GLU A 11 -9.83 -15.82 -12.49
N ARG A 12 -9.12 -15.18 -11.54
CA ARG A 12 -8.66 -13.79 -11.67
C ARG A 12 -7.57 -13.64 -12.72
N ALA A 13 -6.62 -14.57 -12.76
CA ALA A 13 -5.54 -14.57 -13.74
C ALA A 13 -6.07 -14.72 -15.18
N ALA A 14 -7.13 -15.51 -15.40
CA ALA A 14 -7.76 -15.69 -16.71
C ALA A 14 -8.30 -14.37 -17.31
N VAL A 15 -8.57 -13.36 -16.48
CA VAL A 15 -8.99 -12.02 -16.90
C VAL A 15 -7.92 -10.95 -16.66
N GLY A 16 -6.67 -11.35 -16.40
CA GLY A 16 -5.52 -10.44 -16.23
C GLY A 16 -5.52 -9.67 -14.91
N LEU A 17 -6.06 -10.25 -13.83
CA LEU A 17 -6.18 -9.60 -12.53
C LEU A 17 -5.40 -10.34 -11.44
N PRO A 18 -4.83 -9.63 -10.45
CA PRO A 18 -4.32 -10.26 -9.23
C PRO A 18 -5.48 -10.80 -8.38
N PRO A 19 -5.25 -11.78 -7.48
CA PRO A 19 -6.27 -12.22 -6.55
C PRO A 19 -6.74 -11.06 -5.66
N LEU A 20 -8.01 -11.11 -5.25
CA LEU A 20 -8.54 -10.21 -4.22
C LEU A 20 -7.77 -10.39 -2.89
N PRO A 21 -7.68 -9.34 -2.05
CA PRO A 21 -7.21 -9.48 -0.68
C PRO A 21 -8.07 -10.48 0.10
N LEU A 22 -7.48 -11.15 1.09
CA LEU A 22 -8.18 -12.09 1.93
C LEU A 22 -9.22 -11.36 2.80
N ASN A 23 -10.42 -11.95 2.89
CA ASN A 23 -11.44 -11.51 3.83
C ASN A 23 -11.23 -12.12 5.23
N ALA A 24 -12.06 -11.72 6.20
CA ALA A 24 -11.91 -12.14 7.59
C ALA A 24 -12.02 -13.67 7.77
N GLU A 25 -12.93 -14.34 7.07
CA GLU A 25 -13.13 -15.79 7.15
C GLU A 25 -11.94 -16.57 6.57
N GLN A 26 -11.37 -16.07 5.47
CA GLN A 26 -10.15 -16.61 4.86
C GLN A 26 -8.95 -16.42 5.79
N VAL A 27 -8.81 -15.25 6.42
CA VAL A 27 -7.73 -15.00 7.39
C VAL A 27 -7.90 -15.88 8.63
N ALA A 28 -9.12 -16.08 9.14
CA ALA A 28 -9.36 -17.00 10.24
C ALA A 28 -8.94 -18.45 9.88
N SER A 29 -9.29 -18.89 8.68
CA SER A 29 -8.86 -20.20 8.16
C SER A 29 -7.35 -20.29 7.98
N LEU A 30 -6.70 -19.21 7.50
CA LEU A 30 -5.26 -19.11 7.38
C LEU A 30 -4.57 -19.22 8.75
N VAL A 31 -5.10 -18.57 9.78
CA VAL A 31 -4.58 -18.62 11.15
C VAL A 31 -4.57 -20.06 11.68
N GLU A 32 -5.64 -20.82 11.47
CA GLU A 32 -5.66 -22.23 11.89
C GLU A 32 -4.61 -23.07 11.15
N LEU A 33 -4.40 -22.83 9.85
CA LEU A 33 -3.32 -23.48 9.09
C LEU A 33 -1.93 -23.07 9.59
N LEU A 34 -1.71 -21.79 9.91
CA LEU A 34 -0.44 -21.28 10.44
C LEU A 34 -0.09 -21.89 11.80
N LYS A 35 -1.09 -22.20 12.64
CA LYS A 35 -0.86 -22.82 13.96
C LYS A 35 -0.40 -24.28 13.86
N VAL A 36 -0.92 -25.04 12.90
CA VAL A 36 -0.71 -26.50 12.83
C VAL A 36 0.31 -26.95 11.78
N THR A 37 0.58 -26.12 10.76
CA THR A 37 1.49 -26.49 9.66
C THR A 37 2.95 -26.49 10.12
N PRO A 38 3.71 -27.59 9.92
CA PRO A 38 5.13 -27.64 10.24
C PRO A 38 5.97 -26.84 9.23
N ALA A 39 7.13 -26.35 9.66
CA ALA A 39 8.06 -25.58 8.82
C ALA A 39 8.60 -26.34 7.60
N SER A 40 8.57 -27.68 7.63
CA SER A 40 8.99 -28.54 6.51
C SER A 40 7.90 -28.78 5.46
N SER A 41 6.69 -28.26 5.67
CA SER A 41 5.58 -28.40 4.70
C SER A 41 5.88 -27.65 3.40
N SER A 42 5.44 -28.18 2.26
CA SER A 42 5.48 -27.48 0.96
C SER A 42 4.70 -26.17 0.98
N ASP A 43 3.66 -26.09 1.81
CA ASP A 43 2.73 -24.97 1.84
C ASP A 43 3.21 -23.84 2.77
N ALA A 44 4.30 -24.08 3.53
CA ALA A 44 4.79 -23.16 4.56
C ALA A 44 5.08 -21.76 4.02
N ALA A 45 5.75 -21.66 2.87
CA ALA A 45 6.10 -20.38 2.25
C ALA A 45 4.86 -19.62 1.76
N GLU A 46 3.89 -20.31 1.18
CA GLU A 46 2.65 -19.71 0.69
C GLU A 46 1.80 -19.17 1.85
N LEU A 47 1.67 -19.93 2.94
CA LEU A 47 0.91 -19.48 4.12
C LEU A 47 1.51 -18.22 4.74
N VAL A 48 2.83 -18.12 4.78
CA VAL A 48 3.52 -16.91 5.26
C VAL A 48 3.31 -15.75 4.28
N ASP A 49 3.47 -15.95 2.97
CA ASP A 49 3.22 -14.89 1.97
C ASP A 49 1.78 -14.34 2.05
N LEU A 50 0.80 -15.22 2.21
CA LEU A 50 -0.60 -14.83 2.40
C LEU A 50 -0.79 -13.93 3.62
N LEU A 51 -0.15 -14.28 4.74
CA LEU A 51 -0.18 -13.49 5.97
C LEU A 51 0.50 -12.13 5.79
N GLU A 52 1.64 -12.10 5.10
CA GLU A 52 2.47 -10.91 4.92
C GLU A 52 1.86 -9.92 3.92
N ASN A 53 1.33 -10.42 2.81
CA ASN A 53 1.14 -9.61 1.60
C ASN A 53 -0.30 -9.58 1.09
N ARG A 54 -1.20 -10.43 1.57
CA ARG A 54 -2.58 -10.57 1.03
C ARG A 54 -3.69 -10.13 1.97
N ILE A 55 -3.37 -9.56 3.13
CA ILE A 55 -4.36 -9.09 4.11
C ILE A 55 -4.38 -7.55 4.12
N PRO A 56 -5.54 -6.90 4.00
CA PRO A 56 -5.66 -5.46 4.18
C PRO A 56 -5.09 -4.97 5.52
N ALA A 57 -4.67 -3.71 5.56
CA ALA A 57 -4.16 -3.05 6.77
C ALA A 57 -5.24 -2.16 7.41
N GLY A 58 -4.92 -1.50 8.52
CA GLY A 58 -5.84 -0.58 9.17
C GLY A 58 -6.90 -1.28 10.03
N VAL A 59 -8.14 -0.82 9.91
CA VAL A 59 -9.30 -1.29 10.68
C VAL A 59 -10.23 -2.22 9.87
N ASP A 60 -9.70 -2.85 8.82
CA ASP A 60 -10.42 -3.88 8.09
C ASP A 60 -10.66 -5.12 8.97
N GLN A 61 -11.77 -5.84 8.73
CA GLN A 61 -12.10 -7.03 9.53
C GLN A 61 -11.07 -8.15 9.39
N ALA A 62 -10.46 -8.32 8.22
CA ALA A 62 -9.35 -9.26 8.03
C ALA A 62 -8.09 -8.81 8.78
N ALA A 63 -7.84 -7.49 8.84
CA ALA A 63 -6.75 -6.91 9.63
C ALA A 63 -6.95 -7.15 11.13
N TYR A 64 -8.18 -7.11 11.64
CA TYR A 64 -8.50 -7.44 13.03
C TYR A 64 -8.04 -8.86 13.39
N VAL A 65 -8.43 -9.84 12.58
CA VAL A 65 -8.07 -11.26 12.79
C VAL A 65 -6.55 -11.45 12.73
N LYS A 66 -5.88 -10.82 11.75
CA LYS A 66 -4.42 -10.82 11.63
C LYS A 66 -3.75 -10.23 12.87
N ALA A 67 -4.15 -9.04 13.30
CA ALA A 67 -3.55 -8.36 14.44
C ALA A 67 -3.71 -9.18 15.73
N ALA A 68 -4.89 -9.76 15.97
CA ALA A 68 -5.15 -10.61 17.12
C ALA A 68 -4.22 -11.85 17.14
N PHE A 69 -4.14 -12.58 16.03
CA PHE A 69 -3.26 -13.74 15.92
C PHE A 69 -1.79 -13.38 16.14
N LEU A 70 -1.30 -12.32 15.49
CA LEU A 70 0.09 -11.87 15.62
C LEU A 70 0.39 -11.42 17.05
N ALA A 71 -0.54 -10.74 17.72
CA ALA A 71 -0.39 -10.35 19.12
C ALA A 71 -0.29 -11.56 20.04
N ASP A 72 -1.11 -12.60 19.81
CA ASP A 72 -1.07 -13.84 20.59
C ASP A 72 0.24 -14.60 20.38
N VAL A 73 0.76 -14.65 19.15
CA VAL A 73 2.07 -15.25 18.85
C VAL A 73 3.20 -14.47 19.52
N ALA A 74 3.18 -13.13 19.45
CA ALA A 74 4.17 -12.28 20.09
C ALA A 74 4.18 -12.46 21.61
N LYS A 75 3.01 -12.65 22.23
CA LYS A 75 2.86 -12.87 23.68
C LYS A 75 3.06 -14.33 24.11
N GLY A 76 3.27 -15.26 23.17
CA GLY A 76 3.40 -16.69 23.45
C GLY A 76 2.10 -17.39 23.85
N VAL A 77 0.94 -16.74 23.66
CA VAL A 77 -0.40 -17.31 23.89
C VAL A 77 -0.74 -18.32 22.79
N ALA A 78 -0.41 -17.99 21.54
CA ALA A 78 -0.50 -18.89 20.40
C ALA A 78 0.91 -19.29 19.93
N LYS A 79 1.00 -20.44 19.26
CA LYS A 79 2.25 -20.93 18.67
C LYS A 79 2.05 -21.23 17.19
N SER A 80 3.10 -21.03 16.42
CA SER A 80 3.20 -21.39 15.01
C SER A 80 4.63 -21.83 14.74
N ALA A 81 4.82 -22.91 13.98
CA ALA A 81 6.15 -23.28 13.49
C ALA A 81 6.64 -22.34 12.37
N LEU A 82 5.75 -21.53 11.79
CA LEU A 82 6.00 -20.68 10.63
C LEU A 82 6.22 -19.20 11.03
N VAL A 83 5.64 -18.77 12.15
CA VAL A 83 5.71 -17.39 12.63
C VAL A 83 6.28 -17.35 14.05
N SER A 84 7.49 -16.84 14.20
CA SER A 84 8.11 -16.61 15.51
C SER A 84 7.55 -15.35 16.18
N PRO A 85 7.71 -15.18 17.51
CA PRO A 85 7.31 -13.95 18.21
C PRO A 85 7.91 -12.68 17.59
N HIS A 86 9.20 -12.69 17.25
CA HIS A 86 9.85 -11.56 16.57
C HIS A 86 9.29 -11.30 15.18
N HIS A 87 8.99 -12.36 14.42
CA HIS A 87 8.36 -12.20 13.12
C HIS A 87 6.97 -11.58 13.27
N ALA A 88 6.19 -12.01 14.26
CA ALA A 88 4.88 -11.46 14.53
C ALA A 88 4.92 -9.95 14.85
N VAL A 89 5.90 -9.50 15.63
CA VAL A 89 6.11 -8.06 15.90
C VAL A 89 6.46 -7.29 14.64
N LYS A 90 7.33 -7.83 13.79
CA LYS A 90 7.65 -7.23 12.49
C LYS A 90 6.39 -7.06 11.64
N LEU A 91 5.54 -8.09 11.57
CA LEU A 91 4.30 -8.05 10.79
C LEU A 91 3.24 -7.13 11.38
N LEU A 92 3.15 -7.01 12.71
CA LEU A 92 2.32 -5.97 13.34
C LEU A 92 2.78 -4.57 12.90
N GLY A 93 4.09 -4.35 12.75
CA GLY A 93 4.65 -3.09 12.26
C GLY A 93 4.28 -2.72 10.82
N THR A 94 3.85 -3.67 9.98
CA THR A 94 3.50 -3.40 8.58
C THR A 94 2.02 -3.07 8.37
N MET A 95 1.21 -3.10 9.42
CA MET A 95 -0.25 -2.94 9.34
C MET A 95 -0.74 -1.48 9.34
N LEU A 96 0.17 -0.52 9.11
CA LEU A 96 -0.02 0.94 9.05
C LEU A 96 -0.51 1.62 10.36
N GLY A 97 -1.52 1.05 11.01
CA GLY A 97 -2.20 1.58 12.19
C GLY A 97 -3.52 0.87 12.44
N GLY A 98 -4.22 1.21 13.53
CA GLY A 98 -5.47 0.53 13.92
C GLY A 98 -5.22 -0.62 14.90
N TYR A 99 -5.68 -1.83 14.58
CA TYR A 99 -5.68 -2.96 15.52
C TYR A 99 -4.29 -3.42 15.98
N ASN A 100 -3.23 -3.13 15.21
CA ASN A 100 -1.86 -3.46 15.56
C ASN A 100 -1.24 -2.55 16.63
N VAL A 101 -1.73 -1.31 16.77
CA VAL A 101 -1.07 -0.28 17.60
C VAL A 101 -1.06 -0.67 19.07
N GLN A 102 -2.22 -1.01 19.63
CA GLN A 102 -2.31 -1.41 21.04
C GLN A 102 -1.57 -2.71 21.32
N ALA A 103 -1.52 -3.63 20.36
CA ALA A 103 -0.72 -4.85 20.47
C ALA A 103 0.77 -4.52 20.61
N LEU A 104 1.31 -3.63 19.78
CA LEU A 104 2.70 -3.19 19.83
C LEU A 104 3.02 -2.37 21.09
N VAL A 105 2.12 -1.47 21.51
CA VAL A 105 2.29 -0.67 22.74
C VAL A 105 2.35 -1.56 23.97
N ALA A 106 1.54 -2.63 24.04
CA ALA A 106 1.60 -3.59 25.13
C ALA A 106 2.95 -4.34 25.18
N LEU A 107 3.57 -4.58 24.03
CA LEU A 107 4.87 -5.27 23.95
C LEU A 107 6.05 -4.43 24.43
N LEU A 108 5.87 -3.13 24.65
CA LEU A 108 6.88 -2.29 25.31
C LEU A 108 7.17 -2.74 26.75
N ASP A 109 6.24 -3.45 27.39
CA ASP A 109 6.41 -4.02 28.74
C ASP A 109 6.90 -5.47 28.73
N SER A 110 7.25 -6.01 27.55
CA SER A 110 7.76 -7.38 27.42
C SER A 110 9.00 -7.59 28.29
N THR A 111 9.05 -8.71 29.01
CA THR A 111 10.24 -9.15 29.76
C THR A 111 11.36 -9.62 28.82
N ASP A 112 11.01 -10.02 27.59
CA ASP A 112 11.96 -10.18 26.50
C ASP A 112 12.32 -8.80 25.94
N SER A 113 13.51 -8.32 26.28
CA SER A 113 14.02 -7.01 25.87
C SER A 113 14.23 -6.91 24.35
N ALA A 114 14.54 -8.01 23.67
CA ALA A 114 14.68 -8.00 22.21
C ALA A 114 13.30 -7.82 21.54
N LEU A 115 12.25 -8.42 22.11
CA LEU A 115 10.88 -8.25 21.64
C LEU A 115 10.37 -6.82 21.87
N ALA A 116 10.64 -6.25 23.05
CA ALA A 116 10.33 -4.85 23.35
C ALA A 116 11.08 -3.88 22.41
N ALA A 117 12.35 -4.16 22.10
CA ALA A 117 13.12 -3.38 21.13
C ALA A 117 12.56 -3.47 19.70
N ALA A 118 12.08 -4.64 19.28
CA ALA A 118 11.39 -4.80 18.00
C ALA A 118 10.08 -4.00 17.94
N ALA A 119 9.33 -3.96 19.05
CA ALA A 119 8.11 -3.14 19.14
C ALA A 119 8.42 -1.63 19.06
N VAL A 120 9.52 -1.18 19.70
CA VAL A 120 10.01 0.20 19.53
C VAL A 120 10.32 0.49 18.07
N ASN A 121 11.06 -0.37 17.38
CA ASN A 121 11.39 -0.16 15.96
C ASN A 121 10.12 -0.05 15.09
N ALA A 122 9.16 -0.95 15.28
CA ALA A 122 7.89 -0.91 14.56
C ALA A 122 7.10 0.38 14.83
N LEU A 123 6.96 0.77 16.10
CA LEU A 123 6.21 1.98 16.50
C LEU A 123 6.93 3.27 16.11
N SER A 124 8.26 3.27 15.98
CA SER A 124 9.05 4.44 15.60
C SER A 124 8.70 4.93 14.19
N HIS A 125 8.21 4.05 13.32
CA HIS A 125 7.76 4.38 11.97
C HIS A 125 6.23 4.38 11.81
N THR A 126 5.47 4.20 12.90
CA THR A 126 4.01 4.23 12.90
C THR A 126 3.52 5.65 13.16
N ILE A 127 2.89 6.27 12.14
CA ILE A 127 2.36 7.64 12.25
C ILE A 127 0.93 7.69 12.81
N LEU A 128 0.15 6.62 12.64
CA LEU A 128 -1.26 6.53 13.04
C LEU A 128 -1.42 6.14 14.52
N MET A 129 -0.68 6.82 15.41
CA MET A 129 -0.70 6.55 16.85
C MET A 129 -1.91 7.14 17.57
N PHE A 130 -2.35 8.33 17.16
CA PHE A 130 -3.46 9.06 17.78
C PHE A 130 -3.35 9.05 19.33
N ASP A 131 -4.42 8.72 20.04
CA ASP A 131 -4.46 8.72 21.50
C ASP A 131 -3.55 7.67 22.15
N ALA A 132 -3.14 6.62 21.44
CA ALA A 132 -2.21 5.62 21.96
C ALA A 132 -0.81 6.22 22.23
N TYR A 133 -0.52 7.43 21.71
CA TYR A 133 0.62 8.23 22.16
C TYR A 133 0.63 8.42 23.69
N HIS A 134 -0.53 8.66 24.30
CA HIS A 134 -0.64 8.90 25.74
C HIS A 134 -0.32 7.65 26.56
N ASP A 135 -0.61 6.46 26.03
CA ASP A 135 -0.24 5.19 26.66
C ASP A 135 1.29 5.04 26.70
N VAL A 136 1.96 5.33 25.59
CA VAL A 136 3.44 5.32 25.52
C VAL A 136 4.04 6.38 26.44
N ALA A 137 3.49 7.60 26.45
CA ALA A 137 3.95 8.67 27.34
C ALA A 137 3.79 8.32 28.81
N SER A 138 2.71 7.64 29.18
CA SER A 138 2.47 7.17 30.55
C SER A 138 3.48 6.09 30.94
N LYS A 139 3.76 5.13 30.05
CA LYS A 139 4.82 4.12 30.25
C LYS A 139 6.20 4.76 30.42
N MET A 140 6.55 5.75 29.60
CA MET A 140 7.80 6.49 29.72
C MET A 140 7.91 7.17 31.10
N LYS A 141 6.85 7.87 31.54
CA LYS A 141 6.81 8.55 32.85
C LYS A 141 6.90 7.56 34.02
N ALA A 142 6.39 6.35 33.84
CA ALA A 142 6.53 5.26 34.80
C ALA A 142 7.91 4.58 34.80
N GLY A 143 8.84 5.03 33.96
CA GLY A 143 10.23 4.55 33.91
C GLY A 143 10.51 3.47 32.86
N ASN A 144 9.57 3.16 31.96
CA ASN A 144 9.83 2.20 30.88
C ASN A 144 10.85 2.78 29.88
N THR A 145 12.04 2.18 29.82
CA THR A 145 13.15 2.63 28.97
C THR A 145 12.89 2.46 27.48
N HIS A 146 12.07 1.48 27.08
CA HIS A 146 11.68 1.27 25.68
C HIS A 146 10.69 2.36 25.23
N ALA A 147 9.71 2.69 26.07
CA ALA A 147 8.78 3.80 25.81
C ALA A 147 9.51 5.15 25.73
N LYS A 148 10.53 5.37 26.57
CA LYS A 148 11.40 6.55 26.47
C LYS A 148 12.10 6.64 25.11
N LYS A 149 12.77 5.57 24.68
CA LYS A 149 13.44 5.50 23.37
C LYS A 149 12.48 5.78 22.21
N LEU A 150 11.26 5.24 22.29
CA LEU A 150 10.24 5.47 21.27
C LEU A 150 9.84 6.95 21.18
N ILE A 151 9.63 7.63 22.31
CA ILE A 151 9.32 9.06 22.32
C ILE A 151 10.49 9.90 21.80
N GLU A 152 11.73 9.53 22.13
CA GLU A 152 12.92 10.20 21.60
C GLU A 152 13.02 10.04 20.08
N SER A 153 12.74 8.84 19.55
CA SER A 153 12.69 8.58 18.09
C SER A 153 11.64 9.43 17.38
N TRP A 154 10.42 9.52 17.94
CA TRP A 154 9.38 10.40 17.40
C TRP A 154 9.76 11.87 17.44
N ALA A 155 10.36 12.34 18.54
CA ALA A 155 10.81 13.73 18.68
C ALA A 155 11.94 14.07 17.70
N ALA A 156 12.81 13.10 17.38
CA ALA A 156 13.86 13.23 16.37
C ALA A 156 13.32 13.15 14.93
N GLY A 157 12.04 12.83 14.74
CA GLY A 157 11.42 12.72 13.43
C GLY A 157 11.93 11.54 12.60
N GLU A 158 12.38 10.45 13.23
CA GLU A 158 12.98 9.30 12.53
C GLU A 158 12.01 8.65 11.53
N TRP A 159 10.71 8.66 11.80
CA TRP A 159 9.67 8.21 10.85
C TRP A 159 9.71 8.94 9.49
N PHE A 160 10.24 10.17 9.46
CA PHE A 160 10.40 10.98 8.26
C PHE A 160 11.84 10.94 7.75
N THR A 161 12.82 11.18 8.62
CA THR A 161 14.23 11.31 8.23
C THR A 161 14.87 10.00 7.79
N SER A 162 14.31 8.85 8.16
CA SER A 162 14.77 7.54 7.69
C SER A 162 14.25 7.17 6.30
N ARG A 163 13.29 7.92 5.74
CA ARG A 163 12.72 7.64 4.42
C ARG A 163 13.68 8.10 3.32
N PRO A 164 13.70 7.44 2.16
CA PRO A 164 14.43 7.94 1.00
C PRO A 164 13.98 9.37 0.66
N LYS A 165 14.96 10.25 0.42
CA LYS A 165 14.68 11.58 -0.12
C LYS A 165 14.16 11.45 -1.55
N LEU A 166 13.41 12.45 -1.99
CA LEU A 166 13.11 12.59 -3.42
C LEU A 166 14.43 12.66 -4.20
N ALA A 167 14.52 11.93 -5.31
CA ALA A 167 15.71 11.94 -6.15
C ALA A 167 15.90 13.31 -6.80
N ASP A 168 17.16 13.77 -6.90
CA ASP A 168 17.50 15.03 -7.58
C ASP A 168 17.15 15.01 -9.08
N GLU A 169 17.08 13.81 -9.68
CA GLU A 169 16.64 13.60 -11.05
C GLU A 169 15.68 12.41 -11.15
N ILE A 170 14.52 12.62 -11.77
CA ILE A 170 13.55 11.56 -12.04
C ILE A 170 13.40 11.39 -13.55
N ARG A 171 13.83 10.23 -14.06
CA ARG A 171 13.70 9.88 -15.47
C ARG A 171 12.39 9.13 -15.70
N VAL A 172 11.55 9.67 -16.58
CA VAL A 172 10.23 9.11 -16.88
C VAL A 172 9.97 9.06 -18.38
N VAL A 173 9.10 8.15 -18.80
CA VAL A 173 8.58 8.07 -20.17
C VAL A 173 7.20 8.72 -20.21
N VAL A 174 7.00 9.62 -21.15
CA VAL A 174 5.74 10.34 -21.31
C VAL A 174 4.65 9.42 -21.87
N PHE A 175 3.52 9.35 -21.18
CA PHE A 175 2.25 8.89 -21.73
C PHE A 175 1.30 10.09 -21.81
N LYS A 176 1.12 10.65 -23.02
CA LYS A 176 0.34 11.87 -23.20
C LYS A 176 -1.08 11.57 -23.69
N VAL A 177 -2.05 12.21 -23.03
CA VAL A 177 -3.45 12.30 -23.45
C VAL A 177 -3.74 13.75 -23.85
N ALA A 178 -3.96 13.98 -25.14
CA ALA A 178 -4.21 15.32 -25.66
C ALA A 178 -5.59 15.87 -25.24
N GLY A 179 -5.66 17.19 -25.10
CA GLY A 179 -6.85 17.92 -24.67
C GLY A 179 -7.12 17.80 -23.17
N GLU A 180 -8.40 17.85 -22.82
CA GLU A 180 -8.86 17.75 -21.44
C GLU A 180 -9.11 16.29 -21.05
N THR A 181 -8.48 15.82 -19.98
CA THR A 181 -8.81 14.59 -19.28
C THR A 181 -9.76 14.90 -18.13
N ASN A 182 -11.02 14.47 -18.26
CA ASN A 182 -11.98 14.47 -17.18
C ASN A 182 -11.77 13.26 -16.26
N THR A 183 -12.13 13.38 -14.99
CA THR A 183 -12.12 12.25 -14.05
C THR A 183 -13.00 11.08 -14.49
N ASP A 184 -14.06 11.30 -15.26
CA ASP A 184 -14.87 10.24 -15.86
C ASP A 184 -14.11 9.47 -16.95
N ASP A 185 -13.17 10.10 -17.65
CA ASP A 185 -12.29 9.40 -18.60
C ASP A 185 -11.38 8.39 -17.88
N LEU A 186 -10.97 8.69 -16.64
CA LEU A 186 -10.10 7.82 -15.82
C LEU A 186 -10.87 6.82 -14.95
N SER A 187 -12.13 7.14 -14.63
CA SER A 187 -13.02 6.38 -13.76
C SER A 187 -14.48 6.55 -14.22
N PRO A 188 -14.89 5.84 -15.30
CA PRO A 188 -16.21 5.99 -15.90
C PRO A 188 -17.33 5.73 -14.90
N ALA A 189 -18.41 6.52 -14.98
CA ALA A 189 -19.56 6.36 -14.11
C ALA A 189 -20.24 4.98 -14.25
N GLN A 190 -20.23 4.39 -15.46
CA GLN A 190 -20.79 3.06 -15.73
C GLN A 190 -20.05 1.96 -14.97
N GLU A 191 -18.78 2.20 -14.63
CA GLU A 191 -17.91 1.27 -13.90
C GLU A 191 -17.82 1.60 -12.41
N ALA A 192 -18.74 2.41 -11.88
CA ALA A 192 -18.73 2.80 -10.47
C ALA A 192 -18.80 1.59 -9.50
N TRP A 193 -19.44 0.50 -9.92
CA TRP A 193 -19.59 -0.74 -9.15
C TRP A 193 -18.25 -1.42 -8.84
N SER A 194 -17.24 -1.26 -9.70
CA SER A 194 -15.94 -1.94 -9.57
C SER A 194 -14.90 -1.12 -8.79
N ARG A 195 -15.18 0.15 -8.45
CA ARG A 195 -14.23 1.07 -7.79
C ARG A 195 -13.48 0.51 -6.57
N PRO A 196 -14.09 -0.33 -5.69
CA PRO A 196 -13.37 -0.91 -4.56
C PRO A 196 -12.28 -1.92 -4.96
N ASP A 197 -12.44 -2.61 -6.10
CA ASP A 197 -11.43 -3.50 -6.67
C ASP A 197 -10.56 -2.71 -7.66
N ILE A 198 -9.53 -2.03 -7.13
CA ILE A 198 -8.65 -1.12 -7.89
C ILE A 198 -8.11 -1.77 -9.18
N PRO A 199 -7.52 -2.98 -9.16
CA PRO A 199 -7.06 -3.65 -10.38
C PRO A 199 -8.15 -3.84 -11.44
N GLN A 200 -9.35 -4.24 -11.01
CA GLN A 200 -10.48 -4.42 -11.92
C GLN A 200 -10.95 -3.08 -12.50
N HIS A 201 -11.16 -2.08 -11.63
CA HIS A 201 -11.64 -0.76 -12.06
C HIS A 201 -10.65 -0.07 -13.01
N ALA A 202 -9.35 -0.24 -12.79
CA ALA A 202 -8.31 0.33 -13.63
C ALA A 202 -8.39 -0.16 -15.09
N LYS A 203 -8.97 -1.33 -15.38
CA LYS A 203 -9.17 -1.80 -16.76
C LYS A 203 -10.12 -0.91 -17.58
N ALA A 204 -10.94 -0.09 -16.93
CA ALA A 204 -11.83 0.87 -17.58
C ALA A 204 -11.18 2.24 -17.84
N MET A 205 -9.95 2.46 -17.37
CA MET A 205 -9.26 3.73 -17.51
C MET A 205 -9.08 4.08 -19.00
N LEU A 206 -9.57 5.26 -19.39
CA LEU A 206 -9.51 5.85 -20.73
C LEU A 206 -10.28 5.11 -21.82
N VAL A 207 -11.04 4.05 -21.51
CA VAL A 207 -11.65 3.17 -22.52
C VAL A 207 -12.52 3.91 -23.55
N ASN A 208 -13.23 4.96 -23.12
CA ASN A 208 -14.10 5.76 -23.99
C ASN A 208 -13.36 6.87 -24.75
N LYS A 209 -12.24 7.37 -24.19
CA LYS A 209 -11.49 8.53 -24.72
C LYS A 209 -10.36 8.09 -25.64
N MET A 210 -9.66 7.02 -25.27
CA MET A 210 -8.49 6.46 -25.94
C MET A 210 -8.51 4.94 -25.74
N PRO A 211 -9.29 4.18 -26.55
CA PRO A 211 -9.49 2.75 -26.38
C PRO A 211 -8.20 1.91 -26.33
N GLU A 212 -7.14 2.39 -26.97
CA GLU A 212 -5.81 1.77 -27.04
C GLU A 212 -4.87 2.18 -25.89
N ALA A 213 -5.33 3.01 -24.93
CA ALA A 213 -4.47 3.56 -23.88
C ALA A 213 -3.68 2.49 -23.11
N LEU A 214 -4.33 1.40 -22.70
CA LEU A 214 -3.69 0.36 -21.90
C LEU A 214 -2.61 -0.41 -22.69
N SER A 215 -2.85 -0.69 -23.97
CA SER A 215 -1.85 -1.38 -24.81
C SER A 215 -0.65 -0.48 -25.11
N VAL A 216 -0.86 0.83 -25.24
CA VAL A 216 0.22 1.82 -25.34
C VAL A 216 1.04 1.86 -24.04
N ILE A 217 0.39 1.91 -22.88
CA ILE A 217 1.05 1.88 -21.56
C ILE A 217 1.93 0.62 -21.42
N GLU A 218 1.40 -0.55 -21.75
CA GLU A 218 2.15 -1.82 -21.71
C GLU A 218 3.35 -1.79 -22.66
N SER A 219 3.17 -1.29 -23.88
CA SER A 219 4.23 -1.18 -24.88
C SER A 219 5.36 -0.24 -24.42
N LEU A 220 5.02 0.90 -23.80
CA LEU A 220 5.99 1.86 -23.28
C LEU A 220 6.81 1.25 -22.13
N LYS A 221 6.15 0.56 -21.20
CA LYS A 221 6.82 -0.15 -20.10
C LYS A 221 7.78 -1.21 -20.61
N ALA A 222 7.32 -2.05 -21.54
CA ALA A 222 8.14 -3.12 -22.11
C ALA A 222 9.36 -2.58 -22.88
N LYS A 223 9.19 -1.46 -23.59
CA LYS A 223 10.25 -0.86 -24.41
C LYS A 223 11.33 -0.15 -23.59
N HIS A 224 10.95 0.55 -22.53
CA HIS A 224 11.87 1.49 -21.86
C HIS A 224 12.33 1.04 -20.47
N GLY A 225 11.54 0.23 -19.75
CA GLY A 225 11.87 -0.16 -18.37
C GLY A 225 11.99 1.02 -17.39
N LEU A 226 11.42 2.17 -17.72
CA LEU A 226 11.39 3.38 -16.90
C LEU A 226 9.96 3.65 -16.40
N PRO A 227 9.79 4.35 -15.26
CA PRO A 227 8.48 4.82 -14.82
C PRO A 227 7.77 5.67 -15.88
N LEU A 228 6.45 5.60 -15.92
CA LEU A 228 5.65 6.45 -16.81
C LEU A 228 5.22 7.74 -16.09
N ALA A 229 5.12 8.83 -16.84
CA ALA A 229 4.42 10.04 -16.40
C ALA A 229 3.14 10.21 -17.20
N TYR A 230 2.02 10.42 -16.51
CA TYR A 230 0.78 10.81 -17.16
C TYR A 230 0.85 12.28 -17.54
N VAL A 231 0.69 12.61 -18.82
CA VAL A 231 0.79 13.98 -19.32
C VAL A 231 -0.51 14.39 -20.01
N GLY A 232 -1.04 15.59 -19.73
CA GLY A 232 -2.21 16.11 -20.44
C GLY A 232 -2.26 17.63 -20.50
N ASP A 233 -3.02 18.18 -21.44
CA ASP A 233 -3.10 19.64 -21.59
C ASP A 233 -3.93 20.25 -20.44
N VAL A 234 -5.05 19.62 -20.09
CA VAL A 234 -5.85 19.89 -18.87
C VAL A 234 -6.18 18.56 -18.21
N VAL A 235 -5.88 18.40 -16.92
CA VAL A 235 -5.97 17.10 -16.22
C VAL A 235 -6.89 17.17 -15.00
N GLY A 236 -7.78 16.19 -14.88
CA GLY A 236 -8.49 15.88 -13.65
C GLY A 236 -9.74 16.73 -13.39
N THR A 237 -10.32 17.33 -14.43
CA THR A 237 -11.57 18.10 -14.29
C THR A 237 -12.75 17.20 -13.91
N GLY A 238 -13.84 17.81 -13.44
CA GLY A 238 -15.07 17.10 -13.08
C GLY A 238 -15.13 16.67 -11.61
N SER A 239 -15.70 15.49 -11.37
CA SER A 239 -16.08 15.04 -10.03
C SER A 239 -14.89 14.58 -9.17
N SER A 240 -14.97 14.81 -7.86
CA SER A 240 -14.02 14.23 -6.91
C SER A 240 -14.21 12.71 -6.83
N ARG A 241 -13.33 11.95 -7.49
CA ARG A 241 -13.34 10.49 -7.50
C ARG A 241 -11.93 9.96 -7.32
N LYS A 242 -11.61 9.50 -6.11
CA LYS A 242 -10.31 8.87 -5.80
C LYS A 242 -9.96 7.72 -6.74
N SER A 243 -10.97 7.02 -7.26
CA SER A 243 -10.80 5.93 -8.22
C SER A 243 -10.05 6.35 -9.51
N ALA A 244 -10.14 7.62 -9.93
CA ALA A 244 -9.38 8.12 -11.08
C ALA A 244 -7.85 8.08 -10.82
N ILE A 245 -7.41 8.54 -9.65
CA ILE A 245 -6.01 8.46 -9.23
C ILE A 245 -5.60 7.01 -8.97
N ASN A 246 -6.47 6.20 -8.36
CA ASN A 246 -6.18 4.77 -8.15
C ASN A 246 -5.90 4.05 -9.49
N SER A 247 -6.67 4.33 -10.54
CA SER A 247 -6.45 3.76 -11.88
C SER A 247 -5.11 4.19 -12.46
N LEU A 248 -4.74 5.47 -12.34
CA LEU A 248 -3.44 5.96 -12.78
C LEU A 248 -2.29 5.29 -12.02
N GLN A 249 -2.36 5.27 -10.69
CA GLN A 249 -1.32 4.65 -9.85
C GLN A 249 -1.23 3.14 -10.05
N TRP A 250 -2.34 2.47 -10.39
CA TRP A 250 -2.31 1.05 -10.74
C TRP A 250 -1.35 0.79 -11.91
N TYR A 251 -1.39 1.64 -12.94
CA TYR A 251 -0.51 1.50 -14.10
C TYR A 251 0.81 2.24 -13.98
N MET A 252 0.92 3.33 -13.23
CA MET A 252 2.08 4.24 -13.30
C MET A 252 2.70 4.54 -11.92
N GLY A 253 2.18 3.94 -10.86
CA GLY A 253 2.69 4.03 -9.52
C GLY A 253 3.50 2.81 -9.09
N ASP A 254 3.86 2.81 -7.82
CA ASP A 254 4.69 1.82 -7.16
C ASP A 254 3.86 0.95 -6.22
N ASP A 255 4.23 -0.33 -6.10
CA ASP A 255 3.63 -1.23 -5.12
C ASP A 255 3.94 -0.75 -3.70
N ILE A 256 2.94 -0.85 -2.82
CA ILE A 256 3.09 -0.53 -1.40
C ILE A 256 3.41 -1.85 -0.67
N PRO A 257 4.58 -1.98 0.00
CA PRO A 257 4.93 -3.18 0.73
C PRO A 257 3.83 -3.59 1.72
N ASN A 258 3.48 -4.88 1.74
CA ASN A 258 2.46 -5.49 2.62
C ASN A 258 1.02 -4.99 2.45
N ILE A 259 0.74 -4.10 1.48
CA ILE A 259 -0.62 -3.59 1.22
C ILE A 259 -1.13 -4.14 -0.11
N PRO A 260 -2.12 -5.05 -0.08
CA PRO A 260 -2.57 -5.70 -1.31
C PRO A 260 -3.37 -4.75 -2.21
N ASN A 261 -3.15 -4.88 -3.52
CA ASN A 261 -3.97 -4.32 -4.61
C ASN A 261 -4.14 -2.80 -4.53
N LYS A 262 -3.13 -2.10 -4.01
CA LYS A 262 -3.06 -0.64 -3.98
C LYS A 262 -1.63 -0.20 -4.31
N ARG A 263 -1.53 0.88 -5.06
CA ARG A 263 -0.26 1.52 -5.43
C ARG A 263 -0.22 2.97 -4.94
N THR A 264 0.98 3.52 -4.85
CA THR A 264 1.27 4.92 -4.48
C THR A 264 2.22 5.53 -5.51
N GLY A 265 2.70 6.75 -5.30
CA GLY A 265 3.67 7.35 -6.21
C GLY A 265 3.06 7.71 -7.57
N GLY A 266 3.93 7.73 -8.59
CA GLY A 266 3.61 8.14 -9.95
C GLY A 266 3.75 9.64 -10.19
N VAL A 267 3.92 10.01 -11.47
CA VAL A 267 4.10 11.41 -11.90
C VAL A 267 2.92 11.83 -12.77
N VAL A 268 2.35 12.99 -12.49
CA VAL A 268 1.27 13.60 -13.28
C VAL A 268 1.71 14.99 -13.72
N ILE A 269 1.78 15.25 -15.02
CA ILE A 269 2.18 16.54 -15.57
C ILE A 269 1.01 17.13 -16.37
N GLY A 270 0.61 18.35 -16.06
CA GLY A 270 -0.49 19.02 -16.73
C GLY A 270 -0.17 20.44 -17.14
N GLY A 271 -0.62 20.86 -18.32
CA GLY A 271 -0.68 22.30 -18.65
C GLY A 271 -1.55 23.05 -17.62
N LYS A 272 -2.69 22.45 -17.29
CA LYS A 272 -3.49 22.78 -16.10
C LYS A 272 -3.90 21.49 -15.38
N ILE A 273 -3.90 21.51 -14.05
CA ILE A 273 -4.43 20.40 -13.23
C ILE A 273 -5.55 20.96 -12.35
N ALA A 274 -6.70 20.29 -12.32
CA ALA A 274 -7.81 20.70 -11.47
C ALA A 274 -7.43 20.57 -9.97
N PRO A 275 -7.75 21.56 -9.11
CA PRO A 275 -7.25 21.59 -7.72
C PRO A 275 -7.59 20.34 -6.88
N ILE A 276 -8.80 19.81 -7.00
CA ILE A 276 -9.21 18.60 -6.26
C ILE A 276 -8.38 17.40 -6.69
N PHE A 277 -8.11 17.27 -7.99
CA PHE A 277 -7.31 16.19 -8.53
C PHE A 277 -5.84 16.32 -8.13
N PHE A 278 -5.31 17.56 -8.15
CA PHE A 278 -3.97 17.88 -7.67
C PHE A 278 -3.77 17.41 -6.22
N ASN A 279 -4.65 17.85 -5.30
CA ASN A 279 -4.58 17.44 -3.90
C ASN A 279 -4.72 15.92 -3.74
N THR A 280 -5.63 15.28 -4.48
CA THR A 280 -5.82 13.82 -4.42
C THR A 280 -4.56 13.08 -4.89
N ALA A 281 -3.83 13.62 -5.87
CA ALA A 281 -2.55 13.07 -6.31
C ALA A 281 -1.51 13.19 -5.18
N GLU A 282 -1.34 14.38 -4.58
CA GLU A 282 -0.40 14.60 -3.47
C GLU A 282 -0.70 13.72 -2.25
N ASP A 283 -1.96 13.68 -1.80
CA ASP A 283 -2.42 12.87 -0.67
C ASP A 283 -2.17 11.37 -0.88
N SER A 284 -2.11 10.93 -2.14
CA SER A 284 -1.85 9.54 -2.52
C SER A 284 -0.36 9.23 -2.73
N GLY A 285 0.51 10.21 -2.53
CA GLY A 285 1.97 10.12 -2.69
C GLY A 285 2.48 10.33 -4.11
N ALA A 286 1.63 10.75 -5.05
CA ALA A 286 2.05 11.09 -6.41
C ALA A 286 2.73 12.46 -6.47
N PHE A 287 3.42 12.75 -7.57
CA PHE A 287 4.06 14.04 -7.83
C PHE A 287 3.36 14.79 -8.97
N PRO A 288 2.34 15.62 -8.69
CA PRO A 288 1.68 16.44 -9.69
C PRO A 288 2.46 17.73 -10.00
N ILE A 289 2.63 18.04 -11.29
CA ILE A 289 3.41 19.18 -11.78
C ILE A 289 2.59 19.96 -12.80
N GLN A 290 2.45 21.26 -12.60
CA GLN A 290 1.90 22.16 -13.62
C GLN A 290 3.01 22.87 -14.41
N CYS A 291 3.11 22.60 -15.71
CA CYS A 291 4.08 23.26 -16.60
C CYS A 291 3.61 23.19 -18.06
N ASP A 292 4.33 23.85 -18.98
CA ASP A 292 4.03 23.74 -20.42
C ASP A 292 4.31 22.31 -20.92
N VAL A 293 3.28 21.66 -21.46
CA VAL A 293 3.33 20.30 -22.00
C VAL A 293 3.28 20.26 -23.52
N SER A 294 3.25 21.42 -24.20
CA SER A 294 3.04 21.52 -25.65
C SER A 294 4.06 20.73 -26.48
N LYS A 295 5.30 20.61 -25.97
CA LYS A 295 6.41 19.91 -26.63
C LYS A 295 6.60 18.46 -26.16
N LEU A 296 5.78 17.97 -25.24
CA LEU A 296 5.87 16.59 -24.75
C LEU A 296 5.00 15.69 -25.63
N GLY A 297 5.57 14.59 -26.12
CA GLY A 297 4.91 13.55 -26.90
C GLY A 297 4.99 12.18 -26.23
N THR A 298 4.00 11.32 -26.51
CA THR A 298 4.01 9.93 -26.00
C THR A 298 5.26 9.19 -26.46
N GLY A 299 5.99 8.60 -25.51
CA GLY A 299 7.26 7.89 -25.74
C GLY A 299 8.51 8.74 -25.52
N ASP A 300 8.38 10.04 -25.33
CA ASP A 300 9.52 10.89 -24.96
C ASP A 300 10.08 10.48 -23.59
N ILE A 301 11.41 10.44 -23.48
CA ILE A 301 12.09 10.27 -22.20
C ILE A 301 12.47 11.67 -21.70
N ILE A 302 11.94 12.05 -20.55
CA ILE A 302 12.23 13.34 -19.92
C ILE A 302 12.90 13.14 -18.57
N VAL A 303 13.56 14.20 -18.10
CA VAL A 303 14.18 14.27 -16.78
C VAL A 303 13.53 15.42 -16.00
N ILE A 304 12.99 15.12 -14.84
CA ILE A 304 12.44 16.11 -13.90
C ILE A 304 13.54 16.45 -12.89
N ARG A 305 13.77 17.74 -12.67
CA ARG A 305 14.80 18.32 -11.80
C ARG A 305 14.23 19.52 -11.06
#